data_AF-A0A8T3LED1-F1
#
_entry.id   AF-A0A8T3LED1-F1
#
_cell.length_a   1.000
_cell.length_b   1.000
_cell.length_c   1.000
_cell.angle_alpha   90.00
_cell.angle_beta   90.00
_cell.angle_gamma   90.00
#
_symmetry.space_group_name_H-M   'P 1'
#
loop_
_entity.id
_entity.type
_entity.pdbx_description
1 polymer ?
#
loop_
_entity_poly.entity_id
_entity_poly.type
_entity_poly.pdbx_seq_one_letter_code
_entity_poly.pdbx_strand_id
1 'polypeptide(L)' 'FLPPLTTIQLPHDIIGREAALHIIEGREGGRVTRIPCPLLIRCST' A
#
# COMPACT_ATOMS: atom_id res chain seq x y z
N PHE A 1 2.99 -20.15 -3.59
CA PHE A 1 4.27 -20.51 -2.96
C PHE A 1 4.00 -21.57 -1.90
N LEU A 2 4.75 -22.66 -1.95
CA LEU A 2 4.77 -23.68 -0.91
C LEU A 2 6.22 -23.82 -0.43
N PRO A 3 6.52 -23.55 0.84
CA PRO A 3 5.62 -23.00 1.86
C PRO A 3 5.15 -21.56 1.51
N PRO A 4 4.10 -21.04 2.17
CA PRO A 4 3.67 -19.65 1.99
C PRO A 4 4.79 -18.65 2.24
N LEU A 5 5.01 -17.76 1.26
CA LEU A 5 6.14 -16.84 1.21
C LEU A 5 5.95 -15.65 2.18
N THR A 6 6.95 -15.42 3.04
CA THR A 6 7.13 -14.15 3.78
C THR A 6 7.57 -13.06 2.82
N THR A 7 6.89 -11.91 2.85
CA THR A 7 7.15 -10.84 1.89
C THR A 7 6.72 -9.48 2.45
N ILE A 8 7.10 -8.40 1.78
CA ILE A 8 6.61 -7.05 2.07
C ILE A 8 5.34 -6.82 1.25
N GLN A 9 4.24 -6.48 1.90
CA GLN A 9 3.02 -6.11 1.21
C GLN A 9 3.12 -4.68 0.70
N LEU A 10 2.90 -4.51 -0.60
CA LEU A 10 2.70 -3.19 -1.18
C LEU A 10 1.20 -2.83 -1.05
N PRO A 11 0.86 -1.71 -0.40
CA PRO A 11 -0.52 -1.32 -0.08
C PRO A 11 -1.21 -0.65 -1.30
N HIS A 12 -1.34 -1.39 -2.40
CA HIS A 12 -1.90 -0.88 -3.66
C HIS A 12 -3.35 -0.42 -3.54
N ASP A 13 -4.13 -1.06 -2.69
CA ASP A 13 -5.52 -0.72 -2.38
C ASP A 13 -5.62 0.67 -1.72
N ILE A 14 -4.75 0.96 -0.76
CA ILE A 14 -4.68 2.25 -0.08
C ILE A 14 -4.20 3.32 -1.06
N ILE A 15 -3.17 3.03 -1.85
CA ILE A 15 -2.66 3.95 -2.88
C ILE A 15 -3.78 4.34 -3.86
N GLY A 16 -4.50 3.36 -4.40
CA GLY A 16 -5.58 3.60 -5.34
C GLY A 16 -6.73 4.39 -4.71
N ARG A 17 -7.10 4.06 -3.47
CA ARG A 17 -8.14 4.78 -2.72
C ARG A 17 -7.79 6.24 -2.51
N GLU A 18 -6.58 6.53 -1.99
CA GLU A 18 -6.15 7.91 -1.74
C GLU A 18 -6.01 8.71 -3.03
N ALA A 19 -5.54 8.09 -4.11
CA ALA A 19 -5.48 8.73 -5.42
C ALA A 19 -6.89 9.09 -5.94
N ALA A 20 -7.86 8.17 -5.82
CA ALA A 20 -9.23 8.43 -6.22
C ALA A 20 -9.87 9.55 -5.39
N LEU A 21 -9.71 9.51 -4.06
CA LEU A 21 -10.24 10.56 -3.18
C LEU A 21 -9.59 11.92 -3.44
N HIS A 22 -8.29 11.96 -3.74
CA HIS A 22 -7.59 13.19 -4.11
C HIS A 22 -8.24 13.88 -5.31
N ILE A 23 -8.65 13.09 -6.33
CA ILE A 23 -9.35 13.61 -7.51
C ILE A 23 -10.78 14.04 -7.15
N ILE A 24 -11.54 13.19 -6.44
CA ILE A 24 -12.96 13.44 -6.13
C ILE A 24 -13.13 14.69 -5.25
N GLU A 25 -12.28 14.84 -4.24
CA GLU A 25 -12.36 15.94 -3.28
C GLU A 25 -11.63 17.20 -3.76
N GLY A 26 -10.98 17.15 -4.93
CA GLY A 26 -10.21 18.28 -5.46
C GLY A 26 -9.08 18.72 -4.52
N ARG A 27 -8.43 17.78 -3.82
CA ARG A 27 -7.41 18.10 -2.83
C ARG A 27 -6.26 18.84 -3.51
N GLU A 28 -5.99 20.08 -3.12
CA GLU A 28 -4.89 20.86 -3.70
C GLU A 28 -3.53 20.50 -3.09
N GLY A 29 -2.50 20.48 -3.94
CA GLY A 29 -1.10 20.32 -3.55
C GLY A 29 -0.52 18.93 -3.80
N GLY A 30 0.67 18.89 -4.42
CA GLY A 30 1.48 17.69 -4.69
C GLY A 30 2.17 17.12 -3.44
N ARG A 31 1.43 16.98 -2.36
CA ARG A 31 1.96 16.50 -1.08
C ARG A 31 2.27 15.00 -1.17
N VAL A 32 3.48 14.62 -0.81
CA VAL A 32 3.89 13.22 -0.77
C VAL A 32 3.30 12.55 0.47
N THR A 33 2.35 11.63 0.25
CA THR A 33 1.80 10.78 1.31
C THR A 33 2.60 9.48 1.37
N ARG A 34 3.23 9.20 2.52
CA ARG A 34 3.93 7.92 2.75
C ARG A 34 2.96 6.91 3.34
N ILE A 35 2.81 5.78 2.66
CA ILE A 35 1.96 4.67 3.12
C ILE A 35 2.87 3.53 3.59
N PRO A 36 2.66 2.99 4.81
CA PRO A 36 3.50 1.92 5.33
C PRO A 36 3.36 0.64 4.50
N CYS A 37 4.48 -0.02 4.23
CA CYS A 37 4.51 -1.33 3.59
C CYS A 37 4.76 -2.39 4.66
N PRO A 38 3.73 -3.13 5.13
CA PRO A 38 3.90 -4.06 6.24
C PRO A 38 4.65 -5.33 5.79
N LEU A 39 5.49 -5.85 6.68
CA LEU A 39 6.08 -7.17 6.54
C LEU A 39 5.02 -8.24 6.85
N LEU A 40 4.76 -9.13 5.90
CA LEU A 40 3.90 -10.28 6.06
C LEU A 40 4.74 -11.51 6.36
N ILE A 41 4.86 -11.85 7.64
CA ILE A 41 5.54 -13.07 8.09
C ILE A 41 4.65 -14.27 7.82
N ARG A 42 5.23 -15.30 7.20
CA ARG A 42 4.60 -16.59 6.90
C ARG A 42 5.57 -17.74 7.22
N CYS A 43 5.53 -18.82 6.45
CA CYS A 43 6.24 -20.07 6.75
C CYS A 43 7.56 -20.23 6.00
N SER A 44 8.07 -19.17 5.36
CA SER A 44 9.41 -19.13 4.77
C SER A 44 10.16 -17.93 5.35
N THR A 45 11.36 -18.12 5.89
CA THR A 45 12.22 -17.02 6.38
C THR A 45 13.51 -16.99 5.59
#